data_AF-X6NMM7-F1
#
_entry.id   AF-X6NMM7-F1
#
_cell.length_a   1.000
_cell.length_b   1.000
_cell.length_c   1.000
_cell.angle_alpha   90.00
_cell.angle_beta   90.00
_cell.angle_gamma   90.00
#
_symmetry.space_group_name_H-M   'P 1'
#
loop_
_entity.id
_entity.type
_entity.pdbx_description
1 polymer ?
#
loop_
_entity_poly.entity_id
_entity_poly.type
_entity_poly.pdbx_seq_one_letter_code
_entity_poly.pdbx_strand_id
1 'polypeptide(L)'
;MWIQNRISQPSEKPTEHIITSIAFQALEDLPIPLTKSQCVLHKHEILICGGEDKRACYSYHTIKNEYNELVDNNNKDDNQITLLSFGGSSYVRRYTLVMKYVSVWSNENEMNKSINSKKSNNCNEWNSLTNNHNTSIIIGRDQDNYLGARAVIGGRNNNLLFITYLVDNISVFDLNTFQFINHHTFPTKDVIFNHCFVSNLENGQKIMKTNDEEKKISKMLLFCKKTGLSIEYNEDNNKFLYYVLPVCDNIALINEYAYVCINDVILFFGGCDISTSDSKSAYKYSIRENKWTIFENALPNPLHHCVAILSEDNINIHVIGGNNDKKSTLSTHMKTKVRIWDLQLVMICCL
;
A
#
# COMPACT_ATOMS: atom_id res chain seq x y z
N MET A 1 66.70 -3.86 -29.13
CA MET A 1 65.72 -4.93 -28.94
C MET A 1 64.43 -4.25 -28.52
N TRP A 2 63.44 -4.24 -29.41
CA TRP A 2 62.32 -3.29 -29.38
C TRP A 2 61.17 -3.79 -28.48
N ILE A 3 60.70 -2.91 -27.59
CA ILE A 3 59.54 -3.08 -26.72
C ILE A 3 58.30 -2.67 -27.52
N GLN A 4 57.31 -3.57 -27.61
CA GLN A 4 56.02 -3.29 -28.25
C GLN A 4 54.92 -3.33 -27.20
N ASN A 5 54.37 -2.14 -26.91
CA ASN A 5 53.18 -1.91 -26.10
C ASN A 5 51.97 -2.59 -26.75
N ARG A 6 51.17 -3.32 -25.96
CA ARG A 6 49.83 -3.76 -26.34
C ARG A 6 48.82 -2.93 -25.53
N ILE A 7 48.09 -2.09 -26.25
CA ILE A 7 47.03 -1.21 -25.75
C ILE A 7 45.88 -2.09 -25.22
N SER A 8 45.53 -1.92 -23.96
CA SER A 8 44.31 -2.45 -23.36
C SER A 8 43.10 -1.66 -23.90
N GLN A 9 42.13 -2.37 -24.47
CA GLN A 9 40.83 -1.81 -24.79
C GLN A 9 40.14 -1.34 -23.50
N PRO A 10 39.45 -0.18 -23.47
CA PRO A 10 38.59 0.17 -22.35
C PRO A 10 37.40 -0.78 -22.34
N SER A 11 37.12 -1.37 -21.18
CA SER A 11 35.88 -2.11 -20.91
C SER A 11 34.68 -1.23 -21.25
N GLU A 12 33.80 -1.70 -22.13
CA GLU A 12 32.50 -1.10 -22.37
C GLU A 12 31.77 -0.91 -21.03
N LYS A 13 31.51 0.34 -20.65
CA LYS A 13 30.54 0.64 -19.60
C LYS A 13 29.18 0.14 -20.11
N PRO A 14 28.40 -0.60 -19.30
CA PRO A 14 27.03 -0.91 -19.69
C PRO A 14 26.28 0.40 -19.90
N THR A 15 25.65 0.55 -21.06
CA THR A 15 24.81 1.69 -21.43
C THR A 15 23.69 1.88 -20.38
N GLU A 16 23.41 3.13 -20.00
CA GLU A 16 22.39 3.53 -19.00
C GLU A 16 21.00 2.94 -19.26
N HIS A 17 20.68 2.61 -20.51
CA HIS A 17 19.41 1.96 -20.90
C HIS A 17 19.31 0.47 -20.54
N ILE A 18 20.41 -0.22 -20.30
CA ILE A 18 20.40 -1.67 -20.06
C ILE A 18 20.06 -1.98 -18.59
N ILE A 19 20.36 -1.09 -17.65
CA ILE A 19 20.16 -1.35 -16.21
C ILE A 19 18.69 -1.17 -15.78
N THR A 20 17.96 -0.24 -16.39
CA THR A 20 16.56 0.08 -16.06
C THR A 20 15.58 -1.01 -16.48
N SER A 21 15.83 -1.70 -17.59
CA SER A 21 15.04 -2.87 -18.03
C SER A 21 15.19 -4.11 -17.13
N ILE A 22 16.19 -4.16 -16.25
CA ILE A 22 16.52 -5.36 -15.43
C ILE A 22 15.91 -5.27 -14.02
N ALA A 23 15.35 -4.12 -13.63
CA ALA A 23 14.89 -3.90 -12.26
C ALA A 23 13.64 -4.72 -11.88
N PHE A 24 12.79 -5.02 -12.86
CA PHE A 24 11.53 -5.74 -12.65
C PHE A 24 11.55 -7.10 -13.35
N GLN A 25 11.16 -8.13 -12.60
CA GLN A 25 10.87 -9.46 -13.10
C GLN A 25 9.35 -9.58 -13.29
N ALA A 26 8.91 -9.87 -14.51
CA ALA A 26 7.52 -10.24 -14.77
C ALA A 26 7.18 -11.59 -14.10
N LEU A 27 5.97 -11.69 -13.57
CA LEU A 27 5.41 -12.90 -12.96
C LEU A 27 4.22 -13.39 -13.78
N GLU A 28 3.60 -14.49 -13.34
CA GLU A 28 2.32 -14.92 -13.90
C GLU A 28 1.30 -13.78 -13.77
N ASP A 29 0.58 -13.52 -14.87
CA ASP A 29 -0.43 -12.47 -14.93
C ASP A 29 -1.57 -12.77 -13.96
N LEU A 30 -2.19 -11.70 -13.45
CA LEU A 30 -3.42 -11.79 -12.69
C LEU A 30 -4.50 -12.55 -13.49
N PRO A 31 -5.29 -13.43 -12.83
CA PRO A 31 -6.40 -14.13 -13.49
C PRO A 31 -7.43 -13.19 -14.15
N ILE A 32 -7.54 -11.96 -13.64
CA ILE A 32 -8.35 -10.90 -14.23
C ILE A 32 -7.59 -9.56 -14.24
N PRO A 33 -7.86 -8.67 -15.21
CA PRO A 33 -7.34 -7.30 -15.16
C PRO A 33 -7.95 -6.53 -13.97
N LEU A 34 -7.09 -5.87 -13.17
CA LEU A 34 -7.49 -5.13 -11.98
C LEU A 34 -6.93 -3.71 -11.98
N THR A 35 -7.75 -2.74 -11.58
CA THR A 35 -7.34 -1.35 -11.34
C THR A 35 -7.95 -0.86 -10.03
N LYS A 36 -7.25 0.02 -9.31
CA LYS A 36 -7.67 0.55 -8.00
C LYS A 36 -7.93 -0.55 -6.96
N SER A 37 -7.38 -1.75 -7.16
CA SER A 37 -7.43 -2.84 -6.19
C SER A 37 -6.56 -2.53 -4.98
N GLN A 38 -6.82 -3.19 -3.86
CA GLN A 38 -5.99 -3.15 -2.67
C GLN A 38 -5.47 -4.56 -2.37
N CYS A 39 -4.31 -4.63 -1.71
CA CYS A 39 -3.68 -5.88 -1.34
C CYS A 39 -3.37 -5.92 0.15
N VAL A 40 -3.43 -7.12 0.72
CA VAL A 40 -3.02 -7.41 2.09
C VAL A 40 -2.06 -8.57 2.07
N LEU A 41 -0.93 -8.44 2.76
CA LEU A 41 0.02 -9.52 2.95
C LEU A 41 -0.44 -10.37 4.13
N HIS A 42 -0.52 -11.69 3.93
CA HIS A 42 -0.73 -12.67 4.99
C HIS A 42 0.29 -13.79 4.83
N LYS A 43 1.39 -13.74 5.60
CA LYS A 43 2.54 -14.63 5.43
C LYS A 43 3.02 -14.62 3.96
N HIS A 44 3.21 -15.80 3.37
CA HIS A 44 3.63 -15.98 1.99
C HIS A 44 2.53 -15.70 0.96
N GLU A 45 1.39 -15.14 1.36
CA GLU A 45 0.26 -14.85 0.48
C GLU A 45 0.01 -13.36 0.32
N ILE A 46 -0.28 -12.95 -0.91
CA ILE A 46 -0.79 -11.62 -1.23
C ILE A 46 -2.27 -11.78 -1.56
N LEU A 47 -3.12 -11.29 -0.66
CA LEU A 47 -4.56 -11.26 -0.83
C LEU A 47 -4.93 -10.03 -1.65
N ILE A 48 -5.63 -10.23 -2.75
CA ILE A 48 -5.99 -9.21 -3.72
C ILE A 48 -7.50 -9.25 -3.85
N CYS A 49 -8.19 -8.20 -3.40
CA CYS A 49 -9.64 -8.17 -3.38
C CYS A 49 -10.20 -6.95 -4.10
N GLY A 50 -11.18 -7.19 -4.96
CA GLY A 50 -11.93 -6.15 -5.65
C GLY A 50 -11.11 -5.46 -6.74
N GLY A 51 -11.26 -4.14 -6.83
CA GLY A 51 -10.90 -3.34 -8.00
C GLY A 51 -12.15 -2.67 -8.55
N GLU A 52 -11.96 -1.65 -9.40
CA GLU A 52 -13.08 -0.92 -10.00
C GLU A 52 -14.00 -1.90 -10.76
N ASP A 53 -15.27 -1.96 -10.34
CA ASP A 53 -16.29 -2.88 -10.84
C ASP A 53 -15.97 -4.38 -10.74
N LYS A 54 -15.03 -4.77 -9.87
CA LYS A 54 -14.67 -6.18 -9.63
C LYS A 54 -15.05 -6.62 -8.22
N ARG A 55 -15.53 -7.87 -8.12
CA ARG A 55 -15.92 -8.51 -6.85
C ARG A 55 -15.06 -9.70 -6.49
N ALA A 56 -14.27 -10.21 -7.43
CA ALA A 56 -13.42 -11.36 -7.22
C ALA A 56 -12.30 -11.04 -6.22
N CYS A 57 -11.85 -12.06 -5.52
CA CYS A 57 -10.72 -12.02 -4.63
C CYS A 57 -9.79 -13.19 -4.95
N TYR A 58 -8.48 -12.95 -4.92
CA TYR A 58 -7.46 -13.95 -5.17
C TYR A 58 -6.40 -13.93 -4.07
N SER A 59 -5.82 -15.09 -3.78
CA SER A 59 -4.61 -15.24 -2.99
C SER A 59 -3.48 -15.65 -3.95
N TYR A 60 -2.43 -14.84 -4.00
CA TYR A 60 -1.21 -15.17 -4.71
C TYR A 60 -0.17 -15.71 -3.74
N HIS A 61 0.32 -16.93 -3.96
CA HIS A 61 1.34 -17.52 -3.11
C HIS A 61 2.74 -17.16 -3.62
N THR A 62 3.47 -16.33 -2.88
CA THR A 62 4.77 -15.76 -3.26
C THR A 62 5.88 -16.79 -3.53
N ILE A 63 5.90 -17.92 -2.81
CA ILE A 63 6.85 -19.02 -3.06
C ILE A 63 6.45 -19.88 -4.27
N LYS A 64 5.18 -20.28 -4.35
CA LYS A 64 4.67 -21.14 -5.46
C LYS A 64 4.57 -20.37 -6.78
N ASN A 65 4.43 -19.05 -6.70
CA ASN A 65 4.13 -18.14 -7.82
C ASN A 65 2.82 -18.46 -8.53
N GLU A 66 1.79 -18.86 -7.79
CA GLU A 66 0.49 -19.29 -8.31
C GLU A 66 -0.64 -18.49 -7.67
N TYR A 67 -1.78 -18.40 -8.37
CA TYR A 67 -3.01 -17.79 -7.89
C TYR A 67 -4.07 -18.83 -7.54
N ASN A 68 -4.79 -18.58 -6.45
CA ASN A 68 -6.04 -19.26 -6.12
C ASN A 68 -7.15 -18.24 -5.87
N GLU A 69 -8.35 -18.52 -6.37
CA GLU A 69 -9.53 -17.73 -6.02
C GLU A 69 -9.89 -17.94 -4.54
N LEU A 70 -10.34 -16.87 -3.88
CA LEU A 70 -10.88 -16.97 -2.53
C LEU A 70 -12.27 -17.62 -2.62
N VAL A 71 -12.36 -18.85 -2.14
CA VAL A 71 -13.61 -19.60 -2.00
C VAL A 71 -13.98 -19.75 -0.52
N ASP A 72 -15.29 -19.79 -0.28
CA ASP A 72 -15.87 -19.97 1.05
C ASP A 72 -15.29 -21.21 1.72
N ASN A 73 -14.90 -21.06 2.99
CA ASN A 73 -14.25 -22.11 3.75
C ASN A 73 -14.88 -22.21 5.15
N ASN A 74 -15.12 -23.43 5.62
CA ASN A 74 -15.63 -23.70 6.96
C ASN A 74 -14.53 -24.07 7.96
N ASN A 75 -13.26 -24.00 7.54
CA ASN A 75 -12.14 -24.42 8.37
C ASN A 75 -11.88 -23.43 9.51
N LYS A 76 -11.57 -23.98 10.69
CA LYS A 76 -11.10 -23.22 11.85
C LYS A 76 -9.61 -23.45 11.95
N ASP A 77 -8.86 -22.68 11.19
CA ASP A 77 -7.42 -22.59 11.34
C ASP A 77 -7.10 -21.48 12.36
N ASP A 78 -6.16 -21.76 13.26
CA ASP A 78 -5.63 -20.78 14.21
C ASP A 78 -4.89 -19.64 13.47
N ASN A 79 -4.53 -19.84 12.21
CA ASN A 79 -3.81 -18.89 11.37
C ASN A 79 -4.71 -17.90 10.58
N GLN A 80 -5.82 -17.46 11.18
CA GLN A 80 -6.74 -16.52 10.54
C GLN A 80 -6.24 -15.06 10.61
N ILE A 81 -6.58 -14.26 9.60
CA ILE A 81 -6.47 -12.80 9.62
C ILE A 81 -7.86 -12.18 9.42
N THR A 82 -8.11 -11.02 10.00
CA THR A 82 -9.35 -10.26 9.76
C THR A 82 -9.09 -9.15 8.76
N LEU A 83 -9.83 -9.17 7.65
CA LEU A 83 -9.82 -8.12 6.64
C LEU A 83 -11.00 -7.19 6.86
N LEU A 84 -10.76 -5.88 6.74
CA LEU A 84 -11.78 -4.84 6.81
C LEU A 84 -11.83 -4.13 5.46
N SER A 85 -13.02 -4.00 4.89
CA SER A 85 -13.28 -3.28 3.65
C SER A 85 -14.39 -2.27 3.87
N PHE A 86 -14.16 -1.01 3.49
CA PHE A 86 -15.14 0.05 3.63
C PHE A 86 -15.02 1.03 2.47
N GLY A 87 -16.11 1.71 2.16
CA GLY A 87 -16.16 2.60 1.01
C GLY A 87 -17.53 3.20 0.77
N GLY A 88 -17.69 3.79 -0.40
CA GLY A 88 -18.91 4.47 -0.83
C GLY A 88 -18.83 5.99 -0.75
N SER A 89 -19.91 6.61 -1.18
CA SER A 89 -20.07 8.07 -1.28
C SER A 89 -21.56 8.43 -1.22
N SER A 90 -21.91 9.69 -1.46
CA SER A 90 -23.31 10.09 -1.69
C SER A 90 -23.93 9.45 -2.94
N TYR A 91 -23.10 8.95 -3.88
CA TYR A 91 -23.55 8.33 -5.13
C TYR A 91 -23.46 6.80 -5.12
N VAL A 92 -22.64 6.23 -4.24
CA VAL A 92 -22.42 4.78 -4.14
C VAL A 92 -22.75 4.34 -2.72
N ARG A 93 -23.65 3.38 -2.58
CA ARG A 93 -24.09 2.86 -1.27
C ARG A 93 -22.88 2.57 -0.38
N ARG A 94 -22.87 3.18 0.81
CA ARG A 94 -21.85 2.90 1.83
C ARG A 94 -21.90 1.46 2.29
N TYR A 95 -20.73 0.93 2.56
CA TYR A 95 -20.59 -0.41 3.12
C TYR A 95 -19.41 -0.44 4.10
N THR A 96 -19.49 -1.37 5.04
CA THR A 96 -18.38 -1.78 5.88
C THR A 96 -18.50 -3.27 6.08
N LEU A 97 -17.54 -3.99 5.51
CA LEU A 97 -17.49 -5.44 5.41
C LEU A 97 -16.27 -5.93 6.17
N VAL A 98 -16.43 -7.07 6.82
CA VAL A 98 -15.38 -7.79 7.51
C VAL A 98 -15.32 -9.21 6.96
N MET A 99 -14.11 -9.73 6.77
CA MET A 99 -13.87 -11.11 6.38
C MET A 99 -12.87 -11.72 7.35
N LYS A 100 -13.17 -12.92 7.86
CA LYS A 100 -12.18 -13.76 8.52
C LYS A 100 -11.55 -14.63 7.43
N TYR A 101 -10.33 -14.31 7.07
CA TYR A 101 -9.60 -15.03 6.06
C TYR A 101 -8.79 -16.17 6.68
N VAL A 102 -8.92 -17.35 6.07
CA VAL A 102 -8.10 -18.53 6.31
C VAL A 102 -7.44 -18.90 4.98
N SER A 103 -6.14 -19.21 5.05
CA SER A 103 -5.33 -19.53 3.88
C SER A 103 -5.98 -20.62 3.02
N VAL A 104 -6.12 -20.33 1.72
CA VAL A 104 -6.61 -21.27 0.70
C VAL A 104 -5.53 -22.27 0.26
N TRP A 105 -4.32 -22.15 0.81
CA TRP A 105 -3.18 -23.02 0.51
C TRP A 105 -2.86 -24.01 1.63
N SER A 106 -3.61 -23.94 2.74
CA SER A 106 -3.54 -24.90 3.85
C SER A 106 -3.95 -26.28 3.34
N ASN A 107 -2.99 -27.20 3.26
CA ASN A 107 -3.14 -28.47 2.55
C ASN A 107 -4.31 -29.36 3.03
N GLU A 108 -4.83 -30.07 2.03
CA GLU A 108 -5.72 -31.25 2.00
C GLU A 108 -5.36 -32.40 2.97
N ASN A 109 -4.21 -32.35 3.64
CA ASN A 109 -3.71 -33.40 4.54
C ASN A 109 -4.25 -33.35 5.98
N GLU A 110 -5.02 -32.31 6.34
CA GLU A 110 -5.74 -32.25 7.62
C GLU A 110 -7.23 -32.60 7.50
N MET A 111 -7.68 -33.19 6.38
CA MET A 111 -9.06 -33.68 6.23
C MET A 111 -9.47 -34.77 7.23
N ASN A 112 -8.54 -35.29 8.04
CA ASN A 112 -8.79 -36.31 9.06
C ASN A 112 -8.91 -35.78 10.51
N LYS A 113 -9.16 -34.48 10.73
CA LYS A 113 -9.51 -33.96 12.06
C LYS A 113 -10.96 -33.47 12.12
N SER A 114 -11.83 -34.42 12.48
CA SER A 114 -13.14 -34.23 13.12
C SER A 114 -14.23 -33.51 12.31
N ILE A 115 -15.01 -34.30 11.55
CA ILE A 115 -16.40 -34.01 11.17
C ILE A 115 -17.31 -34.15 12.41
N ASN A 116 -16.99 -33.50 13.52
CA ASN A 116 -17.87 -33.52 14.69
C ASN A 116 -17.93 -32.17 15.38
N SER A 117 -18.99 -31.45 15.01
CA SER A 117 -19.61 -30.31 15.69
C SER A 117 -18.87 -28.98 15.65
N LYS A 118 -19.54 -27.95 15.09
CA LYS A 118 -19.88 -26.66 15.76
C LYS A 118 -19.85 -25.48 14.77
N LYS A 119 -21.05 -25.03 14.35
CA LYS A 119 -21.37 -23.75 13.70
C LYS A 119 -20.59 -23.48 12.39
N SER A 120 -21.29 -23.21 11.29
CA SER A 120 -20.65 -22.64 10.10
C SER A 120 -19.96 -21.34 10.53
N ASN A 121 -18.63 -21.37 10.63
CA ASN A 121 -17.85 -20.17 10.69
C ASN A 121 -17.62 -19.84 9.22
N ASN A 122 -18.47 -19.00 8.66
CA ASN A 122 -18.36 -18.51 7.28
C ASN A 122 -17.04 -17.73 7.11
N CYS A 123 -15.93 -18.45 6.92
CA CYS A 123 -14.61 -17.88 6.63
C CYS A 123 -14.48 -17.67 5.12
N ASN A 124 -13.58 -16.75 4.75
CA ASN A 124 -13.36 -16.32 3.37
C ASN A 124 -14.60 -15.67 2.72
N GLU A 125 -15.61 -15.31 3.53
CA GLU A 125 -16.82 -14.60 3.11
C GLU A 125 -16.83 -13.16 3.65
N TRP A 126 -17.24 -12.22 2.80
CA TRP A 126 -17.50 -10.84 3.22
C TRP A 126 -18.84 -10.74 3.96
N ASN A 127 -18.79 -10.34 5.23
CA ASN A 127 -19.96 -10.12 6.07
C ASN A 127 -20.06 -8.65 6.47
N SER A 128 -21.27 -8.14 6.73
CA SER A 128 -21.42 -6.80 7.30
C SER A 128 -20.74 -6.72 8.68
N LEU A 129 -19.99 -5.65 8.93
CA LEU A 129 -19.48 -5.37 10.26
C LEU A 129 -20.66 -5.00 11.18
N THR A 130 -20.86 -5.73 12.28
CA THR A 130 -21.95 -5.49 13.22
C THR A 130 -21.43 -5.31 14.66
N ASN A 131 -22.17 -4.53 15.44
CA ASN A 131 -21.92 -4.41 16.88
C ASN A 131 -22.52 -5.62 17.65
N ASN A 132 -22.36 -5.63 18.97
CA ASN A 132 -22.89 -6.68 19.85
C ASN A 132 -24.42 -6.83 19.83
N HIS A 133 -25.15 -5.88 19.24
CA HIS A 133 -26.60 -5.91 19.05
C HIS A 133 -27.00 -6.29 17.62
N ASN A 134 -26.08 -6.85 16.82
CA ASN A 134 -26.28 -7.16 15.39
C ASN A 134 -26.69 -5.95 14.53
N THR A 135 -26.40 -4.74 14.99
CA THR A 135 -26.63 -3.53 14.20
C THR A 135 -25.41 -3.30 13.31
N SER A 136 -25.64 -3.07 12.01
CA SER A 136 -24.56 -2.83 11.05
C SER A 136 -23.85 -1.51 11.39
N ILE A 137 -22.52 -1.57 11.46
CA ILE A 137 -21.64 -0.43 11.62
C ILE A 137 -21.28 0.06 10.21
N ILE A 138 -21.37 1.38 10.00
CA ILE A 138 -20.98 2.01 8.74
C ILE A 138 -19.88 3.03 9.03
N ILE A 139 -18.72 2.83 8.41
CA ILE A 139 -17.61 3.77 8.47
C ILE A 139 -17.83 4.86 7.40
N GLY A 140 -18.11 6.07 7.86
CA GLY A 140 -18.28 7.28 7.04
C GLY A 140 -19.64 7.96 7.27
N ARG A 141 -19.69 9.29 7.15
CA ARG A 141 -20.90 10.11 7.31
C ARG A 141 -21.60 10.28 5.97
N ASP A 142 -22.88 10.64 5.96
CA ASP A 142 -23.69 10.67 4.73
C ASP A 142 -23.04 11.44 3.56
N GLN A 143 -22.38 12.56 3.83
CA GLN A 143 -21.78 13.43 2.81
C GLN A 143 -20.31 13.12 2.48
N ASP A 144 -19.65 12.22 3.23
CA ASP A 144 -18.24 11.92 2.97
C ASP A 144 -18.07 11.27 1.57
N ASN A 145 -16.90 11.38 0.94
CA ASN A 145 -16.63 10.68 -0.31
C ASN A 145 -15.33 9.89 -0.18
N TYR A 146 -15.44 8.55 -0.13
CA TYR A 146 -14.30 7.67 0.07
C TYR A 146 -13.65 7.21 -1.24
N LEU A 147 -13.92 7.91 -2.35
CA LEU A 147 -13.17 7.72 -3.59
C LEU A 147 -11.68 7.95 -3.34
N GLY A 148 -10.88 6.91 -3.58
CA GLY A 148 -9.43 6.96 -3.38
C GLY A 148 -8.98 7.16 -1.95
N ALA A 149 -9.83 6.79 -0.97
CA ALA A 149 -9.47 6.83 0.44
C ALA A 149 -8.28 5.91 0.74
N ARG A 150 -7.45 6.33 1.71
CA ARG A 150 -6.37 5.53 2.28
C ARG A 150 -6.59 5.44 3.78
N ALA A 151 -6.12 4.35 4.37
CA ALA A 151 -6.18 4.20 5.81
C ALA A 151 -4.96 3.47 6.35
N VAL A 152 -4.58 3.83 7.57
CA VAL A 152 -3.54 3.16 8.33
C VAL A 152 -4.04 2.87 9.73
N ILE A 153 -3.61 1.73 10.27
CA ILE A 153 -3.84 1.40 11.67
C ILE A 153 -2.71 2.01 12.48
N GLY A 154 -3.07 2.66 13.58
CA GLY A 154 -2.16 3.21 14.55
C GLY A 154 -2.84 3.34 15.90
N GLY A 155 -2.44 4.34 16.66
CA GLY A 155 -2.77 4.43 18.08
C GLY A 155 -1.83 3.57 18.91
N ARG A 156 -1.64 3.93 20.18
CA ARG A 156 -0.76 3.23 21.11
C ARG A 156 -1.08 1.73 21.22
N ASN A 157 -2.35 1.36 21.06
CA ASN A 157 -2.82 -0.03 21.13
C ASN A 157 -3.20 -0.62 19.77
N ASN A 158 -2.78 0.01 18.65
CA ASN A 158 -3.18 -0.40 17.29
C ASN A 158 -4.71 -0.51 17.10
N ASN A 159 -5.46 0.34 17.81
CA ASN A 159 -6.91 0.34 17.83
C ASN A 159 -7.52 1.52 17.07
N LEU A 160 -6.71 2.43 16.53
CA LEU A 160 -7.19 3.60 15.80
C LEU A 160 -6.98 3.40 14.30
N LEU A 161 -8.05 3.60 13.55
CA LEU A 161 -8.05 3.66 12.10
C LEU A 161 -8.04 5.12 11.66
N PHE A 162 -6.92 5.57 11.11
CA PHE A 162 -6.80 6.88 10.49
C PHE A 162 -7.20 6.76 9.02
N ILE A 163 -8.22 7.52 8.60
CA ILE A 163 -8.79 7.43 7.26
C ILE A 163 -8.66 8.79 6.59
N THR A 164 -7.86 8.86 5.54
CA THR A 164 -7.75 10.04 4.68
C THR A 164 -8.57 9.82 3.41
N TYR A 165 -9.33 10.82 3.00
CA TYR A 165 -10.28 10.69 1.89
C TYR A 165 -10.46 12.01 1.13
N LEU A 166 -11.32 12.00 0.11
CA LEU A 166 -11.40 13.04 -0.92
C LEU A 166 -11.39 14.47 -0.35
N VAL A 167 -10.79 15.39 -1.10
CA VAL A 167 -10.58 16.82 -0.78
C VAL A 167 -9.36 17.00 0.13
N ASP A 168 -9.55 17.05 1.43
CA ASP A 168 -8.49 17.35 2.39
C ASP A 168 -8.75 16.69 3.75
N ASN A 169 -9.62 15.67 3.79
CA ASN A 169 -10.18 15.17 5.03
C ASN A 169 -9.34 14.05 5.65
N ILE A 170 -9.32 14.02 6.99
CA ILE A 170 -8.87 12.89 7.81
C ILE A 170 -9.88 12.62 8.94
N SER A 171 -10.17 11.34 9.17
CA SER A 171 -11.00 10.86 10.28
C SER A 171 -10.23 9.88 11.16
N VAL A 172 -10.54 9.87 12.45
CA VAL A 172 -10.04 8.89 13.42
C VAL A 172 -11.21 8.05 13.88
N PHE A 173 -11.15 6.75 13.61
CA PHE A 173 -12.17 5.79 13.97
C PHE A 173 -11.59 4.76 14.94
N ASP A 174 -12.25 4.52 16.07
CA ASP A 174 -11.83 3.52 17.05
C ASP A 174 -12.37 2.14 16.65
N LEU A 175 -11.45 1.21 16.39
CA LEU A 175 -11.75 -0.16 16.01
C LEU A 175 -12.30 -1.01 17.16
N ASN A 176 -12.14 -0.58 18.42
CA ASN A 176 -12.68 -1.29 19.58
C ASN A 176 -14.11 -0.86 19.90
N THR A 177 -14.39 0.45 19.86
CA THR A 177 -15.70 1.01 20.20
C THR A 177 -16.60 1.18 18.98
N PHE A 178 -16.04 1.09 17.78
CA PHE A 178 -16.70 1.33 16.50
C PHE A 178 -17.31 2.74 16.38
N GLN A 179 -16.59 3.74 16.90
CA GLN A 179 -17.03 5.14 16.91
C GLN A 179 -15.96 6.07 16.32
N PHE A 180 -16.40 7.18 15.72
CA PHE A 180 -15.50 8.25 15.34
C PHE A 180 -15.07 9.04 16.57
N ILE A 181 -13.76 9.27 16.70
CA ILE A 181 -13.16 10.08 17.76
C ILE A 181 -12.98 11.52 17.28
N ASN A 182 -12.50 11.69 16.04
CA ASN A 182 -12.20 13.02 15.51
C ASN A 182 -12.33 13.06 13.98
N HIS A 183 -12.61 14.26 13.46
CA HIS A 183 -12.57 14.61 12.05
C HIS A 183 -11.79 15.91 11.89
N HIS A 184 -10.94 15.98 10.87
CA HIS A 184 -10.13 17.16 10.58
C HIS A 184 -9.94 17.34 9.08
N THR A 185 -9.55 18.55 8.68
CA THR A 185 -9.17 18.88 7.31
C THR A 185 -7.77 19.45 7.29
N PHE A 186 -6.96 19.03 6.33
CA PHE A 186 -5.62 19.56 6.14
C PHE A 186 -5.68 20.90 5.40
N PRO A 187 -4.80 21.86 5.71
CA PRO A 187 -4.74 23.14 4.99
C PRO A 187 -3.98 22.97 3.67
N THR A 188 -4.49 22.13 2.77
CA THR A 188 -3.93 21.94 1.43
C THR A 188 -4.81 22.58 0.36
N LYS A 189 -4.17 22.96 -0.76
CA LYS A 189 -4.84 23.40 -1.97
C LYS A 189 -5.10 22.25 -2.94
N ASP A 190 -4.39 21.12 -2.79
CA ASP A 190 -4.56 19.97 -3.66
C ASP A 190 -5.73 19.11 -3.18
N VAL A 191 -6.52 18.61 -4.13
CA VAL A 191 -7.51 17.56 -3.84
C VAL A 191 -6.77 16.25 -3.60
N ILE A 192 -6.87 15.74 -2.37
CA ILE A 192 -6.28 14.49 -1.91
C ILE A 192 -7.18 13.32 -2.33
N PHE A 193 -6.65 12.39 -3.12
CA PHE A 193 -7.25 11.09 -3.43
C PHE A 193 -6.21 10.19 -4.09
N ASN A 194 -6.34 8.87 -3.94
CA ASN A 194 -5.37 7.89 -4.47
C ASN A 194 -3.91 8.26 -4.12
N HIS A 195 -3.74 8.83 -2.92
CA HIS A 195 -2.50 9.42 -2.45
C HIS A 195 -1.64 8.37 -1.73
N CYS A 196 -0.41 8.76 -1.34
CA CYS A 196 0.41 7.99 -0.42
C CYS A 196 0.04 8.37 1.00
N PHE A 197 -0.32 7.37 1.80
CA PHE A 197 -0.54 7.53 3.23
C PHE A 197 0.08 6.34 3.95
N VAL A 198 1.02 6.63 4.86
CA VAL A 198 1.79 5.61 5.58
C VAL A 198 1.92 5.98 7.05
N SER A 199 1.98 4.99 7.92
CA SER A 199 2.38 5.18 9.31
C SER A 199 3.91 5.28 9.41
N ASN A 200 4.41 6.20 10.24
CA ASN A 200 5.84 6.34 10.45
C ASN A 200 6.31 5.33 11.52
N LEU A 201 7.30 4.50 11.17
CA LEU A 201 7.79 3.35 11.95
C LEU A 201 8.52 3.72 13.25
N GLU A 202 8.74 5.00 13.56
CA GLU A 202 9.21 5.40 14.90
C GLU A 202 8.27 4.92 16.02
N ASN A 203 7.01 4.59 15.71
CA ASN A 203 6.07 3.98 16.65
C ASN A 203 6.43 2.52 17.03
N GLY A 204 7.25 1.81 16.24
CA GLY A 204 7.60 0.41 16.45
C GLY A 204 9.06 0.14 16.82
N GLN A 205 9.98 1.08 16.57
CA GLN A 205 11.41 0.92 16.82
C GLN A 205 12.01 2.10 17.59
N LYS A 206 11.53 2.30 18.83
CA LYS A 206 12.29 2.84 19.97
C LYS A 206 11.44 2.72 21.23
N ILE A 207 11.43 1.52 21.81
CA ILE A 207 11.30 1.39 23.27
C ILE A 207 12.67 1.83 23.84
N MET A 208 13.03 3.11 23.62
CA MET A 208 14.01 3.76 24.48
C MET A 208 13.21 4.21 25.68
N LYS A 209 13.23 3.37 26.72
CA LYS A 209 12.78 3.72 28.07
C LYS A 209 13.62 4.93 28.52
N THR A 210 13.11 6.12 28.30
CA THR A 210 13.51 7.31 29.05
C THR A 210 12.29 7.81 29.80
N ASN A 211 12.49 8.17 31.06
CA ASN A 211 11.50 8.36 32.12
C ASN A 211 10.54 9.56 31.94
N ASP A 212 10.26 9.98 30.70
CA ASP A 212 9.26 11.00 30.40
C ASP A 212 7.95 10.33 30.00
N GLU A 213 6.83 10.85 30.49
CA GLU A 213 5.48 10.42 30.14
C GLU A 213 5.35 10.26 28.62
N GLU A 214 5.40 9.01 28.12
CA GLU A 214 5.36 8.68 26.70
C GLU A 214 4.06 9.21 26.10
N LYS A 215 4.14 10.38 25.45
CA LYS A 215 3.01 10.99 24.75
C LYS A 215 2.47 9.98 23.74
N LYS A 216 1.17 9.72 23.78
CA LYS A 216 0.47 8.82 22.86
C LYS A 216 0.33 9.48 21.49
N ILE A 217 1.45 9.51 20.75
CA ILE A 217 1.54 10.20 19.47
C ILE A 217 1.62 9.16 18.35
N SER A 218 0.62 9.18 17.47
CA SER A 218 0.69 8.46 16.21
C SER A 218 1.27 9.38 15.13
N LYS A 219 2.40 8.98 14.54
CA LYS A 219 3.02 9.69 13.41
C LYS A 219 2.65 9.05 12.08
N MET A 220 2.32 9.87 11.09
CA MET A 220 1.92 9.48 9.75
C MET A 220 2.56 10.43 8.72
N LEU A 221 2.69 9.96 7.49
CA LEU A 221 3.15 10.77 6.35
C LEU A 221 2.11 10.70 5.24
N LEU A 222 1.86 11.84 4.60
CA LEU A 222 0.99 11.96 3.44
C LEU A 222 1.72 12.67 2.31
N PHE A 223 1.69 12.08 1.11
CA PHE A 223 2.14 12.72 -0.12
C PHE A 223 1.04 12.62 -1.17
N CYS A 224 0.72 13.73 -1.83
CA CYS A 224 -0.23 13.84 -2.93
C CYS A 224 0.06 15.12 -3.72
N LYS A 225 0.46 15.01 -4.98
CA LYS A 225 0.81 16.19 -5.79
C LYS A 225 1.80 17.09 -5.05
N LYS A 226 1.54 18.41 -4.92
CA LYS A 226 2.40 19.36 -4.21
C LYS A 226 2.29 19.27 -2.69
N THR A 227 1.38 18.44 -2.19
CA THR A 227 1.14 18.26 -0.76
C THR A 227 2.03 17.17 -0.19
N GLY A 228 3.00 17.56 0.63
CA GLY A 228 3.72 16.68 1.54
C GLY A 228 3.42 17.08 2.98
N LEU A 229 2.99 16.13 3.82
CA LEU A 229 2.65 16.38 5.21
C LEU A 229 3.28 15.32 6.13
N SER A 230 3.93 15.78 7.19
CA SER A 230 4.18 14.98 8.39
C SER A 230 3.04 15.26 9.37
N ILE A 231 2.33 14.23 9.80
CA ILE A 231 1.12 14.35 10.62
C ILE A 231 1.38 13.63 11.94
N GLU A 232 1.11 14.32 13.04
CA GLU A 232 1.12 13.77 14.39
C GLU A 232 -0.29 13.84 14.97
N TYR A 233 -0.75 12.75 15.56
CA TYR A 233 -2.03 12.71 16.29
C TYR A 233 -1.77 12.40 17.75
N ASN A 234 -2.17 13.31 18.64
CA ASN A 234 -2.10 13.12 20.09
C ASN A 234 -3.41 12.49 20.59
N GLU A 235 -3.33 11.26 21.09
CA GLU A 235 -4.50 10.50 21.55
C GLU A 235 -5.08 11.00 22.89
N ASP A 236 -4.29 11.71 23.71
CA ASP A 236 -4.76 12.19 25.02
C ASP A 236 -5.70 13.39 24.91
N ASN A 237 -5.52 14.22 23.88
CA ASN A 237 -6.36 15.40 23.64
C ASN A 237 -7.06 15.39 22.27
N ASN A 238 -6.91 14.31 21.50
CA ASN A 238 -7.46 14.12 20.16
C ASN A 238 -7.09 15.24 19.18
N LYS A 239 -5.86 15.79 19.24
CA LYS A 239 -5.44 16.86 18.34
C LYS A 239 -4.45 16.39 17.29
N PHE A 240 -4.63 16.93 16.08
CA PHE A 240 -3.66 16.85 15.01
C PHE A 240 -2.66 18.00 15.07
N LEU A 241 -1.41 17.68 14.79
CA LEU A 241 -0.34 18.61 14.46
C LEU A 241 0.26 18.16 13.13
N TYR A 242 0.66 19.11 12.28
CA TYR A 242 1.27 18.75 11.00
C TYR A 242 2.33 19.75 10.57
N TYR A 243 3.25 19.25 9.76
CA TYR A 243 4.36 19.99 9.20
C TYR A 243 4.42 19.74 7.70
N VAL A 244 4.63 20.81 6.93
CA VAL A 244 4.78 20.70 5.48
C VAL A 244 6.13 20.04 5.18
N LEU A 245 6.10 19.03 4.32
CA LEU A 245 7.29 18.38 3.78
C LEU A 245 7.53 18.86 2.35
N PRO A 246 8.78 19.07 1.94
CA PRO A 246 9.12 19.38 0.56
C PRO A 246 8.72 18.23 -0.36
N VAL A 247 8.17 18.58 -1.52
CA VAL A 247 7.86 17.65 -2.60
C VAL A 247 8.62 18.12 -3.84
N CYS A 248 9.37 17.22 -4.48
CA CYS A 248 10.12 17.59 -5.68
C CYS A 248 9.18 17.79 -6.89
N ASP A 249 9.53 18.70 -7.79
CA ASP A 249 8.68 19.09 -8.92
C ASP A 249 8.28 17.91 -9.82
N ASN A 250 9.15 16.90 -9.96
CA ASN A 250 8.89 15.72 -10.79
C ASN A 250 7.73 14.86 -10.28
N ILE A 251 7.54 14.75 -8.96
CA ILE A 251 6.41 14.01 -8.37
C ILE A 251 5.23 14.92 -8.02
N ALA A 252 5.46 16.24 -7.96
CA ALA A 252 4.49 17.21 -7.50
C ALA A 252 3.23 17.33 -8.39
N LEU A 253 3.26 16.83 -9.62
CA LEU A 253 2.12 16.82 -10.53
C LEU A 253 1.40 15.48 -10.61
N ILE A 254 2.00 14.40 -10.10
CA ILE A 254 1.45 13.06 -10.22
C ILE A 254 0.72 12.62 -8.96
N ASN A 255 -0.30 11.79 -9.14
CA ASN A 255 -0.94 11.00 -8.10
C ASN A 255 -1.16 9.56 -8.62
N GLU A 256 -1.93 8.73 -7.91
CA GLU A 256 -2.33 7.39 -8.38
C GLU A 256 -1.18 6.41 -8.60
N TYR A 257 -0.02 6.71 -8.04
CA TYR A 257 1.11 5.79 -7.98
C TYR A 257 0.82 4.62 -7.02
N ALA A 258 1.48 3.50 -7.27
CA ALA A 258 1.69 2.50 -6.23
C ALA A 258 2.78 2.99 -5.27
N TYR A 259 2.68 2.64 -3.99
CA TYR A 259 3.70 3.00 -3.01
C TYR A 259 3.88 1.90 -1.96
N VAL A 260 5.07 1.86 -1.38
CA VAL A 260 5.39 0.98 -0.25
C VAL A 260 6.36 1.70 0.69
N CYS A 261 6.11 1.61 1.99
CA CYS A 261 7.03 2.09 3.03
C CYS A 261 7.89 0.94 3.52
N ILE A 262 9.21 1.09 3.45
CA ILE A 262 10.18 0.08 3.87
C ILE A 262 11.19 0.81 4.76
N ASN A 263 11.15 0.50 6.06
CA ASN A 263 11.93 1.22 7.07
C ASN A 263 11.70 2.74 6.96
N ASP A 264 12.77 3.52 6.91
CA ASP A 264 12.82 4.97 6.80
C ASP A 264 12.73 5.48 5.34
N VAL A 265 12.19 4.67 4.43
CA VAL A 265 12.08 4.99 3.01
C VAL A 265 10.67 4.71 2.49
N ILE A 266 10.14 5.62 1.66
CA ILE A 266 8.93 5.39 0.86
C ILE A 266 9.34 5.29 -0.61
N LEU A 267 8.94 4.21 -1.26
CA LEU A 267 9.08 4.02 -2.71
C LEU A 267 7.74 4.26 -3.39
N PHE A 268 7.79 4.92 -4.53
CA PHE A 268 6.65 5.26 -5.37
C PHE A 268 6.90 4.74 -6.78
N PHE A 269 5.90 4.13 -7.41
CA PHE A 269 6.00 3.54 -8.73
C PHE A 269 4.90 4.08 -9.64
N GLY A 270 5.32 4.70 -10.75
CA GLY A 270 4.42 5.17 -11.79
C GLY A 270 3.64 6.42 -11.36
N GLY A 271 2.34 6.40 -11.61
CA GLY A 271 1.44 7.53 -11.38
C GLY A 271 1.04 8.24 -12.67
N CYS A 272 -0.05 9.00 -12.56
CA CYS A 272 -0.63 9.76 -13.65
C CYS A 272 -0.61 11.25 -13.32
N ASP A 273 -0.33 12.09 -14.32
CA ASP A 273 -0.67 13.51 -14.29
C ASP A 273 -1.86 13.71 -15.22
N ILE A 274 -2.86 14.47 -14.76
CA ILE A 274 -4.03 14.86 -15.55
C ILE A 274 -3.63 15.56 -16.86
N SER A 275 -2.46 16.22 -16.89
CA SER A 275 -1.98 17.01 -18.02
C SER A 275 -1.01 16.30 -18.98
N THR A 276 -0.41 15.17 -18.59
CA THR A 276 0.62 14.48 -19.39
C THR A 276 0.36 12.98 -19.55
N SER A 277 1.20 12.31 -20.34
CA SER A 277 1.27 10.85 -20.39
C SER A 277 1.70 10.28 -19.03
N ASP A 278 1.23 9.07 -18.73
CA ASP A 278 1.59 8.29 -17.55
C ASP A 278 3.11 8.17 -17.34
N SER A 279 3.53 8.13 -16.07
CA SER A 279 4.94 8.06 -15.68
C SER A 279 5.49 6.63 -15.71
N LYS A 280 6.69 6.46 -16.28
CA LYS A 280 7.53 5.25 -16.11
C LYS A 280 8.51 5.38 -14.95
N SER A 281 8.53 6.51 -14.26
CA SER A 281 9.51 6.77 -13.22
C SER A 281 9.13 6.12 -11.90
N ALA A 282 10.14 5.86 -11.09
CA ALA A 282 9.98 5.55 -9.68
C ALA A 282 10.62 6.65 -8.85
N TYR A 283 10.08 6.86 -7.65
CA TYR A 283 10.57 7.90 -6.74
C TYR A 283 10.84 7.27 -5.39
N LYS A 284 11.81 7.84 -4.69
CA LYS A 284 12.16 7.44 -3.34
C LYS A 284 12.18 8.67 -2.46
N TYR A 285 11.47 8.61 -1.34
CA TYR A 285 11.55 9.60 -0.29
C TYR A 285 12.24 8.99 0.94
N SER A 286 13.37 9.56 1.33
CA SER A 286 14.06 9.23 2.58
C SER A 286 13.45 10.05 3.71
N ILE A 287 12.81 9.37 4.66
CA ILE A 287 12.10 9.98 5.79
C ILE A 287 13.09 10.70 6.71
N ARG A 288 14.23 10.08 7.01
CA ARG A 288 15.25 10.66 7.91
C ARG A 288 15.99 11.85 7.30
N GLU A 289 16.26 11.77 6.00
CA GLU A 289 16.99 12.84 5.30
C GLU A 289 16.07 13.92 4.74
N ASN A 290 14.75 13.72 4.78
CA ASN A 290 13.76 14.58 4.13
C ASN A 290 14.13 14.86 2.66
N LYS A 291 14.46 13.79 1.93
CA LYS A 291 15.12 13.89 0.63
C LYS A 291 14.47 13.00 -0.42
N TRP A 292 14.27 13.56 -1.60
CA TRP A 292 13.79 12.84 -2.78
C TRP A 292 14.94 12.32 -3.65
N THR A 293 14.76 11.12 -4.18
CA THR A 293 15.61 10.52 -5.23
C THR A 293 14.70 10.05 -6.37
N ILE A 294 15.12 10.29 -7.60
CA ILE A 294 14.35 9.96 -8.81
C ILE A 294 15.06 8.83 -9.55
N PHE A 295 14.27 7.85 -9.98
CA PHE A 295 14.69 6.77 -10.87
C PHE A 295 13.89 6.89 -12.17
N GLU A 296 14.47 7.56 -13.16
CA GLU A 296 13.84 7.74 -14.47
C GLU A 296 13.76 6.41 -15.23
N ASN A 297 12.67 6.19 -15.96
CA ASN A 297 12.43 4.97 -16.75
C ASN A 297 12.59 3.67 -15.94
N ALA A 298 12.26 3.72 -14.65
CA ALA A 298 12.34 2.60 -13.72
C ALA A 298 11.37 1.45 -14.06
N LEU A 299 10.18 1.79 -14.55
CA LEU A 299 9.15 0.83 -14.92
C LEU A 299 9.24 0.47 -16.41
N PRO A 300 8.98 -0.80 -16.78
CA PRO A 300 8.99 -1.22 -18.18
C PRO A 300 7.92 -0.49 -19.02
N ASN A 301 6.75 -0.23 -18.42
CA ASN A 301 5.62 0.46 -19.02
C ASN A 301 5.06 1.51 -18.06
N PRO A 302 4.40 2.56 -18.57
CA PRO A 302 3.73 3.52 -17.72
C PRO A 302 2.60 2.82 -16.96
N LEU A 303 2.43 3.15 -15.68
CA LEU A 303 1.50 2.45 -14.82
C LEU A 303 0.90 3.38 -13.77
N HIS A 304 -0.42 3.39 -13.65
CA HIS A 304 -1.14 4.10 -12.59
C HIS A 304 -2.28 3.24 -12.04
N HIS A 305 -2.84 3.61 -10.88
CA HIS A 305 -3.87 2.83 -10.17
C HIS A 305 -3.48 1.37 -9.83
N CYS A 306 -2.18 1.07 -9.82
CA CYS A 306 -1.65 -0.20 -9.33
C CYS A 306 -1.44 -0.14 -7.81
N VAL A 307 -1.09 -1.29 -7.23
CA VAL A 307 -0.73 -1.43 -5.82
C VAL A 307 0.66 -2.03 -5.70
N ALA A 308 1.43 -1.54 -4.72
CA ALA A 308 2.72 -2.10 -4.34
C ALA A 308 2.63 -2.71 -2.94
N ILE A 309 3.26 -3.86 -2.76
CA ILE A 309 3.31 -4.55 -1.47
C ILE A 309 4.65 -5.27 -1.28
N LEU A 310 5.17 -5.22 -0.06
CA LEU A 310 6.41 -5.89 0.32
C LEU A 310 6.12 -7.37 0.63
N SER A 311 6.98 -8.29 0.18
CA SER A 311 6.90 -9.70 0.55
C SER A 311 7.27 -9.93 2.02
N GLU A 312 6.82 -11.04 2.61
CA GLU A 312 7.08 -11.39 4.02
C GLU A 312 8.56 -11.43 4.39
N ASP A 313 9.43 -11.87 3.48
CA ASP A 313 10.88 -11.91 3.65
C ASP A 313 11.55 -10.53 3.55
N ASN A 314 10.80 -9.47 3.24
CA ASN A 314 11.27 -8.11 2.95
C ASN A 314 12.28 -8.03 1.78
N ILE A 315 12.30 -9.01 0.89
CA ILE A 315 13.26 -9.07 -0.23
C ILE A 315 12.67 -8.46 -1.49
N ASN A 316 11.38 -8.68 -1.76
CA ASN A 316 10.74 -8.33 -3.01
C ASN A 316 9.56 -7.37 -2.81
N ILE A 317 9.46 -6.38 -3.69
CA ILE A 317 8.28 -5.53 -3.82
C ILE A 317 7.50 -6.04 -5.00
N HIS A 318 6.24 -6.41 -4.78
CA HIS A 318 5.30 -6.80 -5.81
C HIS A 318 4.51 -5.58 -6.26
N VAL A 319 4.40 -5.37 -7.57
CA VAL A 319 3.55 -4.34 -8.20
C VAL A 319 2.49 -5.05 -9.02
N ILE A 320 1.22 -4.78 -8.70
CA ILE A 320 0.07 -5.58 -9.13
C ILE A 320 -1.02 -4.68 -9.75
N GLY A 321 -1.58 -5.13 -10.88
CA GLY A 321 -2.66 -4.49 -11.61
C GLY A 321 -2.29 -3.13 -12.18
N GLY A 322 -3.28 -2.24 -12.28
CA GLY A 322 -3.16 -0.88 -12.78
C GLY A 322 -3.64 -0.72 -14.22
N ASN A 323 -3.44 0.50 -14.72
CA ASN A 323 -3.77 0.91 -16.07
C ASN A 323 -2.51 1.40 -16.80
N ASN A 324 -2.49 1.23 -18.12
CA ASN A 324 -1.46 1.83 -18.98
C ASN A 324 -1.87 3.23 -19.51
N ASP A 325 -0.96 3.81 -20.28
CA ASP A 325 -1.11 5.08 -21.02
C ASP A 325 -2.29 5.12 -21.99
N LYS A 326 -2.79 3.96 -22.41
CA LYS A 326 -3.99 3.81 -23.24
C LYS A 326 -5.27 3.63 -22.41
N LYS A 327 -5.20 3.80 -21.08
CA LYS A 327 -6.28 3.60 -20.12
C LYS A 327 -6.85 2.17 -20.13
N SER A 328 -6.08 1.20 -20.61
CA SER A 328 -6.44 -0.22 -20.52
C SER A 328 -6.07 -0.74 -19.14
N THR A 329 -7.03 -1.36 -18.46
CA THR A 329 -6.75 -2.13 -17.24
C THR A 329 -5.91 -3.36 -17.57
N LEU A 330 -4.92 -3.64 -16.75
CA LEU A 330 -3.91 -4.67 -16.98
C LEU A 330 -4.03 -5.80 -15.97
N SER A 331 -3.59 -6.99 -16.38
CA SER A 331 -3.34 -8.13 -15.50
C SER A 331 -1.90 -8.14 -14.94
N THR A 332 -1.19 -7.01 -15.00
CA THR A 332 0.23 -6.94 -14.66
C THR A 332 0.51 -7.46 -13.25
N HIS A 333 1.48 -8.37 -13.15
CA HIS A 333 2.14 -8.68 -11.90
C HIS A 333 3.65 -8.76 -12.15
N MET A 334 4.39 -7.92 -11.45
CA MET A 334 5.85 -7.92 -11.50
C MET A 334 6.43 -7.74 -10.12
N LYS A 335 7.67 -8.15 -9.93
CA LYS A 335 8.42 -7.91 -8.69
C LYS A 335 9.77 -7.29 -8.94
N THR A 336 10.24 -6.52 -7.97
CA THR A 336 11.59 -5.95 -7.93
C THR A 336 12.22 -6.22 -6.57
N LYS A 337 13.55 -6.37 -6.52
CA LYS A 337 14.25 -6.59 -5.24
C LYS A 337 14.46 -5.26 -4.52
N VAL A 338 14.19 -5.20 -3.22
CA VAL A 338 14.36 -4.00 -2.39
C VAL A 338 15.76 -3.41 -2.54
N ARG A 339 16.80 -4.27 -2.48
CA ARG A 339 18.21 -3.85 -2.60
C ARG A 339 18.56 -3.07 -3.87
N ILE A 340 17.78 -3.18 -4.95
CA ILE A 340 18.02 -2.42 -6.18
C ILE A 340 17.82 -0.92 -5.91
N TRP A 341 16.88 -0.57 -5.03
CA TRP A 341 16.50 0.81 -4.71
C TRP A 341 17.41 1.45 -3.64
N ASP A 342 18.23 0.64 -2.99
CA ASP A 342 19.28 1.07 -2.05
C ASP A 342 20.58 1.42 -2.76
N LEU A 343 20.86 0.77 -3.91
CA LEU A 343 22.07 0.99 -4.67
C LEU A 343 22.02 2.36 -5.35
N GLN A 344 22.88 3.28 -4.90
CA GLN A 344 23.01 4.68 -5.35
C GLN A 344 23.54 4.84 -6.80
N LEU A 345 23.20 3.95 -7.73
CA LEU A 345 23.91 3.89 -9.02
C LEU A 345 23.47 4.93 -10.05
N VAL A 346 22.35 5.64 -9.88
CA VAL A 346 22.00 6.81 -10.72
C VAL A 346 21.19 7.78 -9.85
N MET A 347 21.78 8.92 -9.47
CA MET A 347 21.13 9.90 -8.61
C MET A 347 21.06 11.26 -9.30
N ILE A 348 19.84 11.72 -9.58
CA ILE A 348 19.54 13.16 -9.58
C ILE A 348 18.92 13.43 -8.21
N CYS A 349 19.67 14.09 -7.33
CA CYS A 349 19.12 14.61 -6.09
C CYS A 349 18.40 15.90 -6.41
N CYS A 350 17.09 15.96 -6.14
CA CYS A 350 16.38 17.23 -6.08
C CYS A 350 16.48 17.76 -4.65
N LEU A 351 16.88 19.03 -4.52
CA LEU A 351 16.85 19.77 -3.25
C LEU A 351 15.47 20.36 -3.03
#